data_AF-A0A0C2GY04-F1
#
_entry.id   AF-A0A0C2GY04-F1
#
_cell.length_a   1.000
_cell.length_b   1.000
_cell.length_c   1.000
_cell.angle_alpha   90.00
_cell.angle_beta   90.00
_cell.angle_gamma   90.00
#
_symmetry.space_group_name_H-M   'P 1'
#
loop_
_entity.id
_entity.type
_entity.pdbx_description
1 polymer ?
#
loop_
_entity_poly.entity_id
_entity_poly.type
_entity_poly.pdbx_seq_one_letter_code
_entity_poly.pdbx_strand_id
1 'polypeptide(L)'
;MSLLVSQCSAKAVAKSVRACGDNETFDMCGMKECDPKCKMEQNYEGDDGEEEEPDAECLSYVCAVPGDCVCNKGYYRNKKDQCVTEDECQEDFMDFIKD
;
A
#
# COMPACT_ATOMS: atom_id res chain seq x y z
N MET A 1 -45.85 34.31 -10.73
CA MET A 1 -44.44 34.30 -10.30
C MET A 1 -44.08 32.85 -10.03
N SER A 2 -43.69 32.10 -11.07
CA SER A 2 -43.43 30.66 -10.97
C SER A 2 -41.94 30.44 -10.72
N LEU A 3 -41.60 30.00 -9.52
CA LEU A 3 -40.24 29.62 -9.15
C LEU A 3 -39.93 28.26 -9.79
N LEU A 4 -39.12 28.27 -10.84
CA LEU A 4 -38.55 27.07 -11.44
C LEU A 4 -37.47 26.54 -10.49
N VAL A 5 -37.82 25.57 -9.67
CA VAL A 5 -36.84 24.84 -8.85
C VAL A 5 -36.08 23.91 -9.79
N SER A 6 -34.86 24.32 -10.17
CA SER A 6 -33.94 23.49 -10.94
C SER A 6 -33.47 22.33 -10.06
N GLN A 7 -34.03 21.14 -10.28
CA GLN A 7 -33.56 19.92 -9.63
C GLN A 7 -32.24 19.51 -10.27
N CYS A 8 -31.11 19.89 -9.65
CA CYS A 8 -29.84 19.29 -9.96
C CYS A 8 -29.89 17.82 -9.52
N SER A 9 -30.05 16.91 -10.47
CA SER A 9 -29.77 15.49 -10.23
C SER A 9 -28.28 15.35 -10.00
N ALA A 10 -27.86 15.41 -8.74
CA ALA A 10 -26.54 14.98 -8.33
C ALA A 10 -26.47 13.46 -8.56
N LYS A 11 -26.16 13.05 -9.80
CA LYS A 11 -25.52 11.76 -9.99
C LYS A 11 -24.19 11.88 -9.25
N ALA A 12 -24.17 11.38 -8.02
CA ALA A 12 -22.92 11.04 -7.38
C ALA A 12 -22.21 10.10 -8.36
N VAL A 13 -21.28 10.65 -9.14
CA VAL A 13 -20.23 9.85 -9.72
C VAL A 13 -19.53 9.34 -8.48
N ALA A 14 -19.84 8.10 -8.09
CA ALA A 14 -18.98 7.37 -7.19
C ALA A 14 -17.64 7.36 -7.91
N LYS A 15 -16.80 8.37 -7.60
CA LYS A 15 -15.41 8.43 -8.01
C LYS A 15 -14.90 7.09 -7.53
N SER A 16 -14.64 6.19 -8.47
CA SER A 16 -14.26 4.81 -8.19
C SER A 16 -13.17 4.91 -7.13
N VAL A 17 -13.50 4.54 -5.89
CA VAL A 17 -12.47 4.21 -4.92
C VAL A 17 -11.60 3.23 -5.68
N ARG A 18 -10.32 3.57 -5.91
CA ARG A 18 -9.43 2.69 -6.67
C ARG A 18 -9.61 1.30 -6.06
N ALA A 19 -10.00 0.33 -6.89
CA ALA A 19 -10.16 -1.02 -6.40
C ALA A 19 -8.75 -1.49 -6.02
N CYS A 20 -8.50 -1.63 -4.73
CA CYS A 20 -7.24 -2.14 -4.21
C CYS A 20 -7.18 -3.65 -4.35
N GLY A 21 -5.97 -4.19 -4.34
CA GLY A 21 -5.73 -5.63 -4.37
C GLY A 21 -6.17 -6.31 -3.07
N ASP A 22 -5.99 -7.63 -3.02
CA ASP A 22 -6.18 -8.38 -1.79
C ASP A 22 -5.24 -7.84 -0.69
N ASN A 23 -5.77 -7.75 0.52
CA ASN A 23 -5.06 -7.25 1.70
C ASN A 23 -4.57 -5.79 1.60
N GLU A 24 -5.18 -5.00 0.73
CA GLU A 24 -4.94 -3.57 0.63
C GLU A 24 -6.19 -2.74 0.97
N THR A 25 -5.97 -1.52 1.46
CA THR A 25 -7.02 -0.52 1.64
C THR A 25 -6.59 0.79 0.99
N PHE A 26 -7.54 1.48 0.34
CA PHE A 26 -7.26 2.81 -0.21
C PHE A 26 -7.14 3.82 0.93
N ASP A 27 -5.96 4.44 1.04
CA ASP A 27 -5.71 5.57 1.94
C ASP A 27 -5.53 6.84 1.10
N MET A 28 -6.32 7.87 1.38
CA MET A 28 -6.27 9.14 0.66
C MET A 28 -4.94 9.89 0.79
N CYS A 29 -4.13 9.52 1.78
CA CYS A 29 -2.78 10.04 2.04
C CYS A 29 -1.72 8.92 1.99
N GLY A 30 -2.12 7.69 1.69
CA GLY A 30 -1.24 6.53 1.69
C GLY A 30 -0.24 6.57 0.54
N MET A 31 0.93 6.00 0.80
CA MET A 31 2.02 5.81 -0.14
C MET A 31 2.42 4.34 -0.06
N LYS A 32 2.28 3.60 -1.17
CA LYS A 32 2.62 2.16 -1.19
C LYS A 32 4.11 1.90 -0.99
N GLU A 33 4.93 2.90 -1.27
CA GLU A 33 6.37 2.92 -1.01
C GLU A 33 6.65 2.69 0.48
N CYS A 34 5.80 3.26 1.35
CA CYS A 34 5.90 3.19 2.80
C CYS A 34 5.36 1.89 3.42
N ASP A 35 4.82 0.98 2.61
CA ASP A 35 4.37 -0.31 3.12
C ASP A 35 5.56 -1.14 3.61
N PRO A 36 5.41 -1.88 4.73
CA PRO A 36 6.39 -2.86 5.18
C PRO A 36 6.76 -3.79 4.04
N LYS A 37 8.06 -3.93 3.74
CA LYS A 37 8.54 -4.83 2.69
C LYS A 37 8.81 -6.22 3.27
N CYS A 38 8.66 -7.25 2.45
CA CYS A 38 9.16 -8.57 2.79
C CYS A 38 10.66 -8.49 3.11
N LYS A 39 11.04 -8.80 4.36
CA LYS A 39 12.43 -8.96 4.75
C LYS A 39 12.87 -10.37 4.34
N MET A 40 13.87 -10.47 3.48
CA MET A 40 14.46 -11.76 3.15
C MET A 40 15.42 -12.08 4.30
N GLU A 41 15.20 -13.17 5.03
CA GLU A 41 16.19 -13.67 6.00
C GLU A 41 17.40 -14.22 5.25
N GLN A 42 18.21 -13.34 4.65
CA GLN A 42 19.59 -13.68 4.37
C GLN A 42 20.36 -13.47 5.65
N ASN A 43 20.39 -14.55 6.43
CA ASN A 43 21.37 -14.83 7.46
C ASN A 43 22.77 -14.92 6.78
N TYR A 44 23.29 -13.79 6.29
CA TYR A 44 24.72 -13.58 6.14
C TYR A 44 25.13 -12.78 7.36
N GLU A 45 25.97 -13.37 8.20
CA GLU A 45 26.68 -12.69 9.27
C GLU A 45 27.40 -11.46 8.67
N GLY A 46 26.77 -10.29 8.73
CA GLY A 46 27.24 -9.08 8.05
C GLY A 46 26.16 -8.07 7.65
N ASP A 47 24.87 -8.37 7.82
CA ASP A 47 23.82 -7.36 7.90
C ASP A 47 23.53 -7.14 9.39
N ASP A 48 24.31 -6.27 10.01
CA ASP A 48 23.90 -5.59 11.22
C ASP A 48 22.45 -5.14 11.00
N GLY A 49 21.52 -5.68 11.78
CA GLY A 49 20.08 -5.41 11.67
C GLY A 49 19.74 -3.96 11.97
N GLU A 50 20.24 -3.06 11.13
CA GLU A 50 19.85 -1.68 11.04
C GLU A 50 18.38 -1.72 10.65
N GLU A 51 17.51 -1.39 11.60
CA GLU A 51 16.15 -1.00 11.27
C GLU A 51 16.29 0.14 10.26
N GLU A 52 16.05 -0.13 8.96
CA GLU A 52 16.11 0.92 7.96
C GLU A 52 15.23 2.07 8.43
N GLU A 53 15.85 3.22 8.68
CA GLU A 53 15.10 4.38 9.14
C GLU A 53 14.05 4.69 8.07
N PRO A 54 12.76 4.80 8.46
CA PRO A 54 11.71 5.04 7.48
C PRO A 54 11.96 6.38 6.79
N ASP A 55 11.74 6.41 5.47
CA ASP A 55 11.87 7.63 4.67
C ASP A 55 11.07 8.77 5.32
N ALA A 56 11.64 9.97 5.37
CA ALA A 56 10.99 11.14 5.98
C ALA A 56 9.62 11.43 5.37
N GLU A 57 9.39 11.02 4.12
CA GLU A 57 8.10 11.10 3.43
C GLU A 57 7.04 10.20 4.05
N CYS A 58 7.42 8.99 4.49
CA CYS A 58 6.55 8.03 5.18
C CYS A 58 6.17 8.46 6.59
N LEU A 59 6.96 9.34 7.20
CA LEU A 59 6.70 9.94 8.51
C LEU A 59 5.94 11.27 8.41
N SER A 60 5.68 11.75 7.19
CA SER A 60 4.98 13.01 6.96
C SER A 60 3.50 12.89 7.29
N TYR A 61 2.98 13.86 8.06
CA TYR A 61 1.54 14.04 8.26
C TYR A 61 0.86 14.79 7.10
N VAL A 62 1.64 15.23 6.11
CA VAL A 62 1.14 15.94 4.93
C VAL A 62 0.90 14.96 3.81
N CYS A 63 -0.32 14.96 3.28
CA CYS A 63 -0.71 14.14 2.11
C CYS A 63 -0.10 14.75 0.84
N ALA A 64 1.16 14.41 0.56
CA ALA A 64 1.94 14.97 -0.54
C ALA A 64 1.56 14.38 -1.91
N VAL A 65 0.97 13.18 -1.92
CA VAL A 65 0.59 12.45 -3.15
C VAL A 65 -0.92 12.26 -3.25
N PRO A 66 -1.48 12.05 -4.46
CA PRO A 66 -2.83 11.51 -4.58
C PRO A 66 -2.82 10.10 -3.99
N GLY A 67 -3.49 9.91 -2.86
CA GLY A 67 -3.47 8.66 -2.09
C GLY A 67 -3.56 7.37 -2.88
N ASP A 68 -3.03 6.31 -2.29
CA ASP A 68 -2.84 5.01 -2.93
C ASP A 68 -3.39 3.84 -2.11
N CYS A 69 -3.34 2.64 -2.71
CA CYS A 69 -3.60 1.39 -2.02
C CYS A 69 -2.39 1.01 -1.16
N VAL A 70 -2.60 0.90 0.15
CA VAL A 70 -1.57 0.53 1.13
C VAL A 70 -1.90 -0.81 1.76
N CYS A 71 -0.89 -1.55 2.20
CA CYS A 71 -1.07 -2.84 2.84
C CYS A 71 -1.86 -2.68 4.15
N ASN A 72 -2.79 -3.60 4.38
CA ASN A 72 -3.43 -3.70 5.68
C ASN A 72 -2.39 -4.07 6.75
N LYS A 73 -2.64 -3.67 7.99
CA LYS A 73 -1.76 -3.99 9.12
C LYS A 73 -1.53 -5.51 9.21
N GLY A 74 -0.25 -5.90 9.25
CA GLY A 74 0.17 -7.31 9.33
C GLY A 74 0.48 -7.95 7.98
N TYR A 75 0.32 -7.21 6.88
CA TYR A 75 0.73 -7.62 5.54
C TYR A 75 1.96 -6.85 5.08
N TYR A 76 2.73 -7.48 4.20
CA TYR A 76 3.99 -6.99 3.68
C TYR A 76 3.92 -6.94 2.15
N ARG A 77 4.44 -5.87 1.55
CA ARG A 77 4.49 -5.73 0.10
C ARG A 77 5.66 -6.56 -0.44
N ASN A 78 5.36 -7.55 -1.26
CA ASN A 78 6.35 -8.36 -1.96
C ASN A 78 6.86 -7.69 -3.24
N LYS A 79 7.81 -8.34 -3.94
CA LYS A 79 8.38 -7.84 -5.20
C LYS A 79 7.40 -7.85 -6.38
N LYS A 80 6.26 -8.55 -6.25
CA LYS A 80 5.17 -8.60 -7.24
C LYS A 80 4.13 -7.48 -7.01
N ASP A 81 4.40 -6.54 -6.10
CA ASP A 81 3.50 -5.45 -5.70
C ASP A 81 2.20 -5.95 -5.05
N GLN A 82 2.25 -7.07 -4.33
CA GLN A 82 1.13 -7.67 -3.61
C GLN A 82 1.36 -7.61 -2.10
N CYS A 83 0.31 -7.33 -1.33
CA CYS A 83 0.34 -7.39 0.13
C CYS A 83 0.05 -8.82 0.60
N VAL A 84 1.10 -9.47 1.08
CA VAL A 84 1.10 -10.88 1.47
C VAL A 84 1.44 -11.03 2.95
N THR A 85 1.19 -12.20 3.50
CA THR A 85 1.62 -12.56 4.85
C THR A 85 3.13 -12.78 4.91
N GLU A 86 3.69 -12.79 6.12
CA GLU A 86 5.12 -13.03 6.33
C GLU A 86 5.56 -14.43 5.84
N ASP A 87 4.69 -15.43 5.99
CA ASP A 87 4.94 -16.79 5.51
C ASP A 87 5.03 -16.81 3.97
N GLU A 88 4.13 -16.12 3.28
CA GLU A 88 4.13 -15.99 1.81
C GLU A 88 5.37 -15.23 1.29
N CYS A 89 5.94 -14.30 2.07
CA CYS A 89 7.22 -13.67 1.73
C CYS A 89 8.37 -14.69 1.64
N GLN A 90 8.38 -15.72 2.51
CA GLN A 90 9.39 -16.77 2.49
C GLN A 90 9.21 -17.73 1.32
N GLU A 91 7.96 -18.04 0.97
CA GLU A 91 7.65 -18.86 -0.21
C GLU A 91 8.07 -18.17 -1.51
N ASP A 92 7.75 -16.89 -1.65
CA ASP A 92 8.18 -16.06 -2.78
C ASP A 92 9.72 -16.09 -2.92
N PHE A 93 10.47 -16.11 -1.81
CA PHE A 93 11.93 -16.26 -1.85
C PHE A 93 12.39 -17.61 -2.39
N MET A 94 11.77 -18.70 -1.92
CA MET A 94 12.17 -20.05 -2.33
C MET A 94 11.95 -20.28 -3.82
N ASP A 95 10.96 -19.62 -4.42
CA ASP A 95 10.73 -19.65 -5.86
C ASP A 95 11.84 -18.91 -6.61
N PHE A 96 12.35 -17.79 -6.11
CA PHE A 96 13.50 -17.08 -6.71
C PHE A 96 14.80 -17.91 -6.76
N ILE A 97 15.01 -18.88 -5.87
CA ILE A 97 16.25 -19.70 -5.84
C ILE A 97 16.20 -20.84 -6.87
N LYS A 98 15.02 -21.21 -7.37
CA LYS A 98 14.82 -22.37 -8.25
C LYS A 98 14.90 -22.05 -9.75
N ASP A 99 14.89 -20.77 -10.11
CA ASP A 99 15.03 -20.26 -11.48
C ASP A 99 16.50 -19.99 -11.85
#